data_AF-A0A482VTG1-F1
#
_entry.id   AF-A0A482VTG1-F1
#
_cell.length_a   1.000
_cell.length_b   1.000
_cell.length_c   1.000
_cell.angle_alpha   90.00
_cell.angle_beta   90.00
_cell.angle_gamma   90.00
#
_symmetry.space_group_name_H-M   'P 1'
#
loop_
_entity.id
_entity.type
_entity.pdbx_description
1 polymer ?
#
loop_
_entity_poly.entity_id
_entity_poly.type
_entity_poly.pdbx_seq_one_letter_code
_entity_poly.pdbx_strand_id
1 'polypeptide(L)'
;MFHCILIYKCDMHFVYGECSDNASAAVRRYEERFTQRRVPDRKTILDVAKRLRTTGSVLPKNQDIYRGRDAGKVNVEEEILHRVDEDPSTSTRQIAREVGVNHWTV
;
A
#
# COMPACT_ATOMS: atom_id res chain seq x y z
N MET A 1 -14.53 5.49 2.39
CA MET A 1 -13.86 4.26 2.87
C MET A 1 -12.61 4.56 3.71
N PHE A 2 -11.66 5.38 3.22
CA PHE A 2 -10.42 5.74 3.96
C PHE A 2 -10.67 6.35 5.35
N HIS A 3 -11.65 7.25 5.48
CA HIS A 3 -11.97 7.90 6.75
C HIS A 3 -12.39 6.89 7.84
N CYS A 4 -13.23 5.91 7.51
CA CYS A 4 -13.65 4.87 8.45
C CYS A 4 -12.49 3.97 8.89
N ILE A 5 -11.55 3.66 7.98
CA ILE A 5 -10.35 2.87 8.29
C ILE A 5 -9.42 3.65 9.23
N LEU A 6 -9.26 4.95 9.00
CA LEU A 6 -8.46 5.80 9.87
C LEU A 6 -9.05 5.88 11.28
N ILE A 7 -10.36 6.13 11.40
CA ILE A 7 -11.07 6.13 12.69
C ILE A 7 -10.88 4.79 13.40
N TYR A 8 -11.12 3.67 12.71
CA TYR A 8 -10.94 2.33 13.24
C TYR A 8 -9.54 2.12 13.83
N LYS A 9 -8.49 2.55 13.12
CA LYS A 9 -7.09 2.39 13.54
C LYS A 9 -6.70 3.33 14.67
N CYS A 10 -7.22 4.55 14.69
CA CYS A 10 -7.02 5.49 15.78
C CYS A 10 -7.67 4.99 17.08
N ASP A 11 -8.91 4.51 17.01
CA ASP A 11 -9.64 3.98 18.18
C ASP A 11 -8.92 2.78 18.80
N MET A 12 -8.36 1.89 17.98
CA MET A 12 -7.50 0.80 18.48
C MET A 12 -6.31 1.30 19.26
N HIS A 13 -5.60 2.28 18.71
CA HIS A 13 -4.39 2.81 19.32
C HIS A 13 -4.71 3.54 20.63
N PHE A 14 -5.85 4.24 20.67
CA PHE A 14 -6.32 4.91 21.87
C PHE A 14 -6.59 3.89 22.99
N VAL A 15 -7.38 2.86 22.72
CA VAL A 15 -7.67 1.79 23.70
C VAL A 15 -6.40 1.05 24.12
N TYR A 16 -5.45 0.85 23.20
CA TYR A 16 -4.15 0.26 23.52
C TYR A 16 -3.36 1.09 24.55
N GLY A 17 -3.34 2.41 24.38
CA GLY A 17 -2.72 3.32 25.34
C GLY A 17 -3.41 3.33 26.70
N GLU A 18 -4.76 3.32 26.74
CA GLU A 18 -5.52 3.21 27.99
C GLU A 18 -5.19 1.91 28.75
N CYS A 19 -4.91 0.84 28.03
CA CYS A 19 -4.55 -0.46 28.58
C CYS A 19 -3.07 -0.58 28.96
N SER A 20 -2.34 0.54 29.10
CA SER A 20 -0.91 0.56 29.47
C SER A 20 -0.07 -0.34 28.56
N ASP A 21 -0.27 -0.21 27.24
CA ASP A 21 0.41 -1.00 26.20
C ASP A 21 0.13 -2.53 26.27
N ASN A 22 -0.92 -2.97 26.98
CA ASN A 22 -1.36 -4.36 26.99
C ASN A 22 -2.37 -4.65 25.87
N ALA A 23 -1.90 -5.29 24.80
CA ALA A 23 -2.73 -5.58 23.63
C ALA A 23 -3.87 -6.57 23.91
N SER A 24 -3.69 -7.53 24.81
CA SER A 24 -4.75 -8.50 25.15
C SER A 24 -5.89 -7.84 25.93
N ALA A 25 -5.55 -6.95 26.88
CA ALA A 25 -6.54 -6.15 27.59
C ALA A 25 -7.23 -5.16 26.62
N ALA A 26 -6.47 -4.58 25.69
CA ALA A 26 -7.02 -3.65 24.69
C ALA A 26 -8.06 -4.31 23.78
N VAL A 27 -7.88 -5.58 23.39
CA VAL A 27 -8.90 -6.31 22.60
C VAL A 27 -10.23 -6.38 23.36
N ARG A 28 -10.19 -6.80 24.64
CA ARG A 28 -11.39 -6.91 25.49
C ARG A 28 -12.06 -5.54 25.67
N ARG A 29 -11.27 -4.51 26.00
CA ARG A 29 -11.78 -3.15 26.14
C ARG A 29 -12.36 -2.58 24.84
N TYR A 30 -11.78 -2.92 23.70
CA TYR A 30 -12.28 -2.49 22.40
C TYR A 30 -13.63 -3.14 22.10
N GLU A 31 -13.78 -4.43 22.37
CA GLU A 31 -15.05 -5.16 22.22
C GLU A 31 -16.16 -4.60 23.13
N GLU A 32 -15.84 -4.34 24.40
CA GLU A 32 -16.77 -3.73 25.36
C GLU A 32 -17.23 -2.34 24.92
N ARG A 33 -16.30 -1.53 24.38
CA ARG A 33 -16.57 -0.14 23.98
C ARG A 33 -17.28 -0.03 22.63
N PHE A 34 -16.99 -0.92 21.68
CA PHE A 34 -17.44 -0.82 20.29
C PHE A 34 -18.21 -2.07 19.84
N THR A 35 -19.34 -2.32 20.50
CA THR A 35 -20.16 -3.54 20.33
C THR A 35 -20.66 -3.82 18.91
N GLN A 36 -20.79 -2.79 18.05
CA GLN A 36 -21.24 -2.94 16.66
C GLN A 36 -20.10 -3.00 15.63
N ARG A 37 -18.83 -2.99 16.07
CA ARG A 37 -17.67 -2.96 15.17
C ARG A 37 -16.92 -4.28 15.20
N ARG A 38 -16.19 -4.56 14.12
CA ARG A 38 -15.26 -5.69 14.08
C ARG A 38 -14.17 -5.52 15.13
N VAL A 39 -14.08 -6.47 16.06
CA VAL A 39 -13.04 -6.52 17.08
C VAL A 39 -11.68 -6.81 16.40
N PRO A 40 -10.65 -5.99 16.63
CA PRO A 40 -9.31 -6.28 16.15
C PRO A 40 -8.69 -7.43 16.93
N ASP A 41 -7.79 -8.19 16.29
CA ASP A 41 -6.95 -9.13 17.01
C ASP A 41 -5.76 -8.41 17.69
N ARG A 42 -5.09 -9.12 18.60
CA ARG A 42 -3.92 -8.62 19.33
C ARG A 42 -2.82 -8.15 18.38
N LYS A 43 -2.59 -8.90 17.30
CA LYS A 43 -1.54 -8.63 16.31
C LYS A 43 -1.80 -7.31 15.58
N THR A 44 -3.04 -7.05 15.18
CA THR A 44 -3.46 -5.82 14.50
C THR A 44 -3.19 -4.60 15.36
N ILE A 45 -3.50 -4.66 16.66
CA ILE A 45 -3.24 -3.57 17.60
C ILE A 45 -1.73 -3.29 17.68
N LEU A 46 -0.92 -4.34 17.85
CA LEU A 46 0.55 -4.22 17.90
C LEU A 46 1.13 -3.67 16.61
N ASP A 47 0.64 -4.12 15.46
CA ASP A 47 1.10 -3.66 14.15
C ASP A 47 0.77 -2.19 13.92
N VAL A 48 -0.37 -1.70 14.43
CA VAL A 48 -0.74 -0.28 14.39
C VAL A 48 0.20 0.55 15.28
N ALA A 49 0.42 0.13 16.53
CA ALA A 49 1.30 0.81 17.45
C ALA A 49 2.75 0.85 16.94
N LYS A 50 3.25 -0.29 16.45
CA LYS A 50 4.58 -0.39 15.83
C LYS A 50 4.70 0.58 14.65
N ARG A 51 3.71 0.57 13.74
CA ARG A 51 3.74 1.44 12.57
C ARG A 51 3.69 2.91 12.95
N LEU A 52 2.87 3.29 13.92
CA LEU A 52 2.83 4.66 14.41
C LEU A 52 4.20 5.10 14.95
N ARG A 53 4.87 4.25 15.74
CA ARG A 53 6.22 4.54 16.26
C ARG A 53 7.29 4.62 15.17
N THR A 54 7.21 3.79 14.14
CA THR A 54 8.22 3.72 13.07
C THR A 54 8.02 4.78 11.99
N THR A 55 6.78 5.08 11.62
CA THR A 55 6.47 5.93 10.45
C THR A 55 5.63 7.16 10.76
N GLY A 56 5.17 7.34 12.01
CA GLY A 56 4.27 8.44 12.38
C GLY A 56 2.86 8.32 11.79
N SER A 57 2.47 7.14 11.27
CA SER A 57 1.15 6.92 10.67
C SER A 57 0.58 5.58 11.10
N VAL A 58 -0.73 5.55 11.36
CA VAL A 58 -1.48 4.31 11.62
C VAL A 58 -1.87 3.57 10.35
N LEU A 59 -1.84 4.26 9.20
CA LEU A 59 -2.12 3.66 7.90
C LEU A 59 -0.87 2.92 7.40
N PRO A 60 -1.05 1.75 6.75
CA PRO A 60 0.05 1.13 6.02
C PRO A 60 0.61 2.14 5.02
N LYS A 61 1.94 2.18 4.89
CA LYS A 61 2.54 2.81 3.72
C LYS A 61 2.07 1.96 2.53
N ASN A 62 1.31 2.56 1.61
CA ASN A 62 0.96 1.95 0.33
C ASN A 62 2.22 1.83 -0.56
N GLN A 63 3.26 1.17 -0.06
CA GLN A 63 4.50 0.99 -0.79
C GLN A 63 4.34 -0.05 -1.92
N ASP A 64 3.27 -0.84 -1.95
CA ASP A 64 3.19 -2.01 -2.83
C ASP A 64 2.17 -1.90 -3.98
N ILE A 65 1.53 -0.74 -4.19
CA ILE A 65 0.82 -0.50 -5.46
C ILE A 65 1.81 0.02 -6.54
N TYR A 66 2.96 0.56 -6.13
CA TYR A 66 3.95 1.15 -7.05
C TYR A 66 5.37 0.58 -6.93
N ARG A 67 5.67 -0.26 -5.92
CA ARG A 67 6.93 -1.03 -5.88
C ARG A 67 6.89 -2.15 -6.92
N GLY A 68 7.20 -1.80 -8.16
CA GLY A 68 7.30 -2.76 -9.24
C GLY A 68 7.38 -2.18 -10.65
N ARG A 69 7.53 -0.86 -10.85
CA ARG A 69 8.24 -0.43 -12.06
C ARG A 69 9.72 -0.66 -11.79
N ASP A 70 10.18 -1.87 -12.12
CA ASP A 70 11.61 -2.14 -12.27
C ASP A 70 12.22 -0.95 -13.00
N ALA A 71 13.33 -0.40 -12.52
CA ALA A 71 14.01 0.69 -13.22
C ALA A 71 14.26 0.33 -14.71
N GLY A 72 14.45 -0.96 -15.00
CA GLY A 72 14.50 -1.47 -16.38
C GLY A 72 13.20 -1.32 -17.18
N LYS A 73 12.01 -1.43 -16.56
CA LYS A 73 10.72 -1.18 -17.21
C LYS A 73 10.48 0.30 -17.50
N VAL A 74 10.91 1.20 -16.61
CA VAL A 74 10.83 2.65 -16.86
C VAL A 74 11.66 3.02 -18.08
N ASN A 75 12.90 2.52 -18.15
CA ASN A 75 13.77 2.76 -19.30
C ASN A 75 13.18 2.19 -20.60
N VAL A 76 12.55 1.01 -20.54
CA VAL A 76 11.87 0.41 -21.71
C VAL A 76 10.64 1.23 -22.12
N GLU A 77 9.83 1.69 -21.17
CA GLU A 77 8.67 2.56 -21.44
C GLU A 77 9.12 3.87 -22.10
N GLU A 78 10.16 4.52 -21.60
CA GLU A 78 10.71 5.77 -22.17
C GLU A 78 11.26 5.56 -23.59
N GLU A 79 11.97 4.45 -23.81
CA GLU A 79 12.58 4.08 -25.10
C GLU A 79 11.50 3.72 -26.16
N ILE A 80 10.37 3.14 -25.74
CA ILE A 80 9.19 2.93 -26.57
C ILE A 80 8.55 4.28 -26.94
N LEU A 81 8.34 5.16 -25.95
CA LEU A 81 7.71 6.47 -26.16
C LEU A 81 8.54 7.35 -27.12
N HIS A 82 9.87 7.34 -26.99
CA HIS A 82 10.75 8.08 -27.88
C HIS A 82 10.59 7.66 -29.35
N ARG A 83 10.51 6.36 -29.64
CA ARG A 83 10.32 5.85 -31.01
C ARG A 83 8.96 6.20 -31.59
N VAL A 84 7.91 6.14 -30.77
CA VAL A 84 6.57 6.53 -31.21
C VAL A 84 6.52 8.02 -31.55
N ASP A 85 7.28 8.85 -30.83
CA ASP A 85 7.39 10.29 -31.10
C ASP A 85 8.20 10.58 -32.39
N GLU A 86 9.28 9.81 -32.63
CA GLU A 86 10.10 9.91 -33.85
C GLU A 86 9.35 9.48 -35.12
N ASP A 87 8.59 8.37 -35.06
CA ASP A 87 7.76 7.91 -36.15
C ASP A 87 6.45 7.26 -35.66
N PRO A 88 5.35 8.04 -35.60
CA PRO A 88 4.04 7.54 -35.20
C PRO A 88 3.44 6.47 -36.12
N SER A 89 4.00 6.29 -37.33
CA SER A 89 3.53 5.27 -38.28
C SER A 89 4.16 3.90 -38.06
N THR A 90 5.17 3.80 -37.20
CA THR A 90 5.86 2.55 -36.89
C THR A 90 4.91 1.58 -36.15
N SER A 91 4.94 0.31 -36.57
CA SER A 91 4.14 -0.74 -35.93
C SER A 91 4.67 -1.08 -34.53
N THR A 92 3.78 -1.33 -33.58
CA THR A 92 4.12 -1.84 -32.25
C THR A 92 4.93 -3.15 -32.30
N ARG A 93 4.85 -3.95 -33.38
CA ARG A 93 5.68 -5.17 -33.57
C ARG A 93 7.13 -4.83 -33.89
N GLN A 94 7.31 -3.78 -34.67
CA GLN A 94 8.62 -3.31 -35.07
C GLN A 94 9.34 -2.68 -33.88
N ILE A 95 8.66 -1.83 -33.11
CA ILE A 95 9.17 -1.24 -31.86
C ILE A 95 9.60 -2.34 -30.89
N ALA A 96 8.76 -3.37 -30.70
CA ALA A 96 9.07 -4.48 -29.81
C ALA A 96 10.36 -5.23 -30.21
N ARG A 97 10.54 -5.45 -31.52
CA ARG A 97 11.75 -6.10 -32.06
C ARG A 97 13.01 -5.27 -31.84
N GLU A 98 12.90 -3.95 -31.99
CA GLU A 98 14.03 -3.02 -31.85
C GLU A 98 14.42 -2.81 -30.38
N VAL A 99 13.44 -2.72 -29.47
CA VAL A 99 13.65 -2.58 -28.02
C VAL A 99 13.99 -3.93 -27.35
N GLY A 100 13.76 -5.06 -28.04
CA GLY A 100 14.04 -6.40 -27.53
C GLY A 100 13.02 -6.88 -26.50
N VAL A 101 11.76 -6.43 -26.61
CA VAL A 101 10.66 -6.79 -25.71
C VAL A 101 9.58 -7.59 -26.44
N ASN A 102 8.69 -8.24 -25.68
CA ASN A 102 7.53 -8.87 -26.28
C ASN A 102 6.62 -7.77 -26.86
N HIS A 103 6.03 -8.00 -28.02
CA HIS A 103 5.07 -7.08 -28.62
C HIS A 103 3.86 -6.75 -27.73
N TRP A 104 3.48 -7.63 -26.81
CA TRP A 104 2.45 -7.33 -25.79
C TRP A 104 2.88 -6.31 -24.73
N THR A 105 4.16 -5.92 -24.71
CA THR A 105 4.73 -4.90 -23.81
C THR A 105 4.68 -3.50 -24.43
N VAL A 106 4.52 -3.40 -25.76
CA VAL A 106 4.41 -2.15 -26.52
C VAL A 106 2.95 -1.82 -26.76
#